data_AF-A0A7Y3D8J0-F1
#
_entry.id   AF-A0A7Y3D8J0-F1
#
_cell.length_a   1.000
_cell.length_b   1.000
_cell.length_c   1.000
_cell.angle_alpha   90.00
_cell.angle_beta   90.00
_cell.angle_gamma   90.00
#
_symmetry.space_group_name_H-M   'P 1'
#
loop_
_entity.id
_entity.type
_entity.pdbx_description
1 polymer ?
#
loop_
_entity_poly.entity_id
_entity_poly.type
_entity_poly.pdbx_seq_one_letter_code
_entity_poly.pdbx_strand_id
1 'polypeptide(L)'
;MARGRAARRQEREALIEALRAEGFLPEGGLPDGEETAFRNAVHAFLAAVPSLLVGVALDDLAGEREPVNLPGIPLEAHRSWSRRMAVPLEDLIGSSGLRAALEPLRSRFHPPRSKS
;
A
#
# COMPACT_ATOMS: atom_id res chain seq x y z
N MET A 1 -0.76 23.99 -9.06
CA MET A 1 -1.85 23.00 -9.05
C MET A 1 -1.89 22.10 -10.29
N ALA A 2 -1.94 22.59 -11.53
CA ALA A 2 -2.05 21.74 -12.73
C ALA A 2 -0.80 20.86 -13.03
N ARG A 3 0.41 21.42 -12.89
CA ARG A 3 1.68 20.68 -13.11
C ARG A 3 1.87 19.50 -12.13
N GLY A 4 1.55 19.67 -10.86
CA GLY A 4 1.64 18.60 -9.86
C GLY A 4 0.68 17.44 -10.13
N ARG A 5 -0.53 17.72 -10.63
CA ARG A 5 -1.48 16.67 -11.03
C ARG A 5 -1.03 15.90 -12.28
N ALA A 6 -0.42 16.58 -13.25
CA ALA A 6 0.10 15.93 -14.45
C ALA A 6 1.28 15.01 -14.12
N ALA A 7 2.24 15.46 -13.31
CA ALA A 7 3.37 14.64 -12.86
C ALA A 7 2.90 13.40 -12.09
N ARG A 8 1.98 13.56 -11.13
CA ARG A 8 1.39 12.43 -10.38
C ARG A 8 0.69 11.41 -11.25
N ARG A 9 0.05 11.85 -12.33
CA ARG A 9 -0.59 10.97 -13.30
C ARG A 9 0.47 10.14 -14.05
N GLN A 10 1.51 10.80 -14.54
CA GLN A 10 2.61 10.14 -15.25
C GLN A 10 3.35 9.13 -14.35
N GLU A 11 3.63 9.49 -13.10
CA GLU A 11 4.25 8.59 -12.12
C GLU A 11 3.37 7.36 -11.84
N ARG A 12 2.05 7.57 -11.68
CA ARG A 12 1.11 6.47 -11.47
C ARG A 12 1.03 5.55 -12.69
N GLU A 13 0.97 6.11 -13.89
CA GLU A 13 0.96 5.34 -15.14
C GLU A 13 2.25 4.52 -15.28
N ALA A 14 3.42 5.11 -15.04
CA ALA A 14 4.69 4.41 -15.06
C ALA A 14 4.75 3.25 -14.04
N LEU A 15 4.21 3.44 -12.84
CA LEU A 15 4.12 2.38 -11.85
C LEU A 15 3.17 1.25 -12.29
N ILE A 16 2.02 1.57 -12.88
CA ILE A 16 1.10 0.56 -13.43
C ILE A 16 1.78 -0.27 -14.52
N GLU A 17 2.51 0.37 -15.43
CA GLU A 17 3.25 -0.34 -16.48
C GLU A 17 4.34 -1.25 -15.90
N ALA A 18 5.07 -0.80 -14.88
CA ALA A 18 6.06 -1.62 -14.19
C ALA A 18 5.42 -2.85 -13.52
N LEU A 19 4.29 -2.66 -12.82
CA LEU A 19 3.56 -3.77 -12.19
C LEU A 19 3.05 -4.78 -13.22
N ARG A 20 2.64 -4.33 -14.42
CA ARG A 20 2.22 -5.23 -15.50
C ARG A 20 3.40 -5.99 -16.09
N ALA A 21 4.50 -5.30 -16.38
CA ALA A 21 5.71 -5.90 -16.94
C ALA A 21 6.28 -7.01 -16.03
N GLU A 22 6.16 -6.82 -14.71
CA GLU A 22 6.59 -7.78 -13.69
C GLU A 22 5.53 -8.82 -13.32
N GLY A 23 4.37 -8.82 -14.00
CA GLY A 23 3.32 -9.83 -13.84
C GLY A 23 2.41 -9.67 -12.62
N PHE A 24 2.42 -8.52 -11.95
CA PHE A 24 1.55 -8.21 -10.80
C PHE A 24 0.19 -7.61 -11.19
N LEU A 25 0.03 -7.21 -12.46
CA LEU A 25 -1.25 -6.76 -13.04
C LEU A 25 -1.52 -7.47 -14.37
N PRO A 26 -2.80 -7.74 -14.71
CA PRO A 26 -3.15 -8.34 -15.99
C PRO A 26 -2.92 -7.39 -17.17
N GLU A 27 -2.77 -7.97 -18.36
CA GLU A 27 -2.84 -7.21 -19.61
C GLU A 27 -4.27 -6.72 -19.84
N GLY A 28 -4.45 -5.43 -20.15
CA GLY A 28 -5.78 -4.83 -20.39
C GLY A 28 -6.25 -3.82 -19.34
N GLY A 29 -5.49 -3.60 -18.27
CA GLY A 29 -5.75 -2.53 -17.29
C GLY A 29 -6.05 -3.04 -15.88
N LEU A 30 -6.42 -2.11 -15.00
CA LEU A 30 -6.79 -2.46 -13.63
C LEU A 30 -8.21 -3.05 -13.60
N PRO A 31 -8.46 -4.16 -12.88
CA PRO A 31 -9.78 -4.77 -12.76
C PRO A 31 -10.74 -3.90 -11.93
N ASP A 32 -12.02 -4.26 -11.92
CA ASP A 32 -13.06 -3.63 -11.09
C ASP A 32 -12.62 -3.52 -9.62
N GLY A 33 -12.89 -2.38 -8.98
CA GLY A 33 -12.30 -2.05 -7.67
C GLY A 33 -10.85 -1.57 -7.78
N GLU A 34 -10.56 -0.81 -8.84
CA GLU A 34 -9.26 -0.32 -9.32
C GLU A 34 -8.23 -0.04 -8.22
N GLU A 35 -8.63 0.70 -7.18
CA GLU A 35 -7.72 1.12 -6.11
C GLU A 35 -7.28 -0.02 -5.18
N THR A 36 -8.19 -0.96 -4.87
CA THR A 36 -7.84 -2.15 -4.07
C THR A 36 -6.93 -3.08 -4.85
N ALA A 37 -7.24 -3.31 -6.13
CA ALA A 37 -6.42 -4.15 -7.00
C ALA A 37 -5.02 -3.57 -7.19
N PHE A 38 -4.93 -2.26 -7.44
CA PHE A 38 -3.67 -1.54 -7.54
C PHE A 38 -2.83 -1.63 -6.26
N ARG A 39 -3.44 -1.38 -5.08
CA ARG A 39 -2.77 -1.49 -3.79
C ARG A 39 -2.23 -2.91 -3.55
N ASN A 40 -3.02 -3.94 -3.85
CA ASN A 40 -2.61 -5.33 -3.68
C ASN A 40 -1.44 -5.70 -4.60
N ALA A 41 -1.46 -5.24 -5.86
CA ALA A 41 -0.35 -5.43 -6.80
C ALA A 41 0.93 -4.75 -6.31
N VAL A 42 0.84 -3.54 -5.74
CA VAL A 42 1.99 -2.86 -5.12
C VAL A 42 2.55 -3.65 -3.94
N HIS A 43 1.70 -4.18 -3.05
CA HIS A 43 2.17 -5.03 -1.95
C HIS A 43 2.85 -6.32 -2.44
N ALA A 44 2.30 -6.96 -3.47
CA ALA A 44 2.89 -8.15 -4.07
C ALA A 44 4.24 -7.86 -4.74
N PHE A 45 4.36 -6.73 -5.46
CA PHE A 45 5.61 -6.28 -6.04
C PHE A 45 6.68 -6.00 -4.98
N LEU A 46 6.32 -5.26 -3.92
CA LEU A 46 7.22 -5.02 -2.78
C LEU A 46 7.59 -6.31 -2.04
N ALA A 47 6.71 -7.31 -2.02
CA ALA A 47 7.02 -8.62 -1.47
C ALA A 47 8.03 -9.40 -2.33
N ALA A 48 8.23 -9.07 -3.60
CA ALA A 48 9.14 -9.78 -4.50
C ALA A 48 10.55 -9.14 -4.60
N VAL A 49 10.70 -7.84 -4.32
CA VAL A 49 12.00 -7.14 -4.45
C VAL A 49 13.05 -7.67 -3.47
N PRO A 50 14.35 -7.79 -3.80
CA PRO A 50 15.38 -8.39 -2.93
C PRO A 50 15.83 -7.50 -1.75
N SER A 51 14.89 -6.91 -1.03
CA SER A 51 15.12 -6.10 0.17
C SER A 51 15.18 -6.97 1.43
N LEU A 52 16.04 -6.59 2.39
CA LEU A 52 16.14 -7.29 3.69
C LEU A 52 14.86 -7.16 4.53
N LEU A 53 14.18 -6.01 4.42
CA LEU A 53 12.95 -5.71 5.14
C LEU A 53 11.94 -5.07 4.17
N VAL A 54 10.67 -5.39 4.38
CA VAL A 54 9.53 -4.76 3.69
C VAL A 54 8.56 -4.28 4.74
N GLY A 55 8.21 -2.99 4.69
CA GLY A 55 7.21 -2.38 5.57
C GLY A 55 5.87 -2.26 4.87
N VAL A 56 4.79 -2.54 5.59
CA VAL A 56 3.41 -2.30 5.15
C VAL A 56 2.76 -1.31 6.09
N ALA A 57 2.20 -0.23 5.55
CA ALA A 57 1.50 0.76 6.35
C ALA A 57 0.11 0.25 6.74
N LEU A 58 -0.26 0.40 8.01
CA LEU A 58 -1.62 0.06 8.48
C LEU A 58 -2.69 0.92 7.79
N ASP A 59 -2.35 2.16 7.42
CA ASP A 59 -3.22 3.07 6.66
C ASP A 59 -3.62 2.47 5.31
N ASP A 60 -2.67 1.85 4.59
CA ASP A 60 -2.96 1.18 3.33
C ASP A 60 -3.94 0.02 3.54
N LEU A 61 -3.75 -0.76 4.61
CA LEU A 61 -4.57 -1.92 4.94
C LEU A 61 -6.00 -1.52 5.33
N ALA A 62 -6.14 -0.43 6.08
CA ALA A 62 -7.41 0.16 6.49
C ALA A 62 -8.07 1.02 5.39
N GLY A 63 -7.35 1.32 4.30
CA GLY A 63 -7.85 2.19 3.23
C GLY A 63 -7.99 3.65 3.65
N GLU A 64 -7.14 4.12 4.57
CA GLU A 64 -7.12 5.50 5.02
C GLU A 64 -6.73 6.43 3.88
N ARG A 65 -7.49 7.52 3.73
CA ARG A 65 -7.25 8.53 2.68
C ARG A 65 -6.59 9.78 3.21
N GLU A 66 -6.79 10.08 4.48
CA GLU A 66 -6.31 11.31 5.11
C GLU A 66 -4.91 11.12 5.70
N PRO A 67 -3.94 11.98 5.35
CA PRO A 67 -2.58 11.84 5.84
C PRO A 67 -2.49 12.12 7.35
N VAL A 68 -1.76 11.26 8.08
CA VAL A 68 -1.48 11.50 9.50
C VAL A 68 -0.65 12.76 9.74
N ASN A 69 0.13 13.20 8.75
CA ASN A 69 0.98 14.39 8.85
C ASN A 69 1.09 15.09 7.48
N LEU A 70 0.97 16.42 7.50
CA LEU A 70 1.26 17.29 6.36
C LEU A 70 2.42 18.24 6.71
N PRO A 71 3.65 17.96 6.26
CA PRO A 71 4.80 18.81 6.53
C PRO A 71 4.61 20.24 6.02
N GLY A 72 4.99 21.23 6.82
CA GLY A 72 4.89 22.65 6.45
C GLY A 72 3.48 23.23 6.48
N ILE A 73 2.48 22.45 6.89
CA ILE A 73 1.11 22.94 7.09
C ILE A 73 0.90 23.23 8.59
N PRO A 74 0.40 24.43 8.95
CA PRO A 74 0.19 24.80 10.34
C PRO A 74 -0.97 24.02 10.98
N LEU A 75 -0.94 23.89 12.31
CA LEU A 75 -1.87 23.07 13.09
C LEU A 75 -3.34 23.49 12.91
N GLU A 76 -3.57 24.79 12.71
CA GLU A 76 -4.88 25.39 12.50
C GLU A 76 -5.51 24.96 11.18
N ALA A 77 -4.68 24.61 10.18
CA ALA A 77 -5.12 24.14 8.87
C ALA A 77 -5.17 22.60 8.78
N HIS A 78 -4.22 21.90 9.40
CA HIS A 78 -4.23 20.44 9.49
C HIS A 78 -3.70 19.97 10.84
N ARG A 79 -4.49 19.18 11.56
CA ARG A 79 -4.07 18.59 12.83
C ARG A 79 -3.20 17.35 12.59
N SER A 80 -1.93 17.57 12.27
CA SER A 80 -0.94 16.50 12.16
C SER A 80 -0.85 15.71 13.48
N TRP A 81 -0.64 14.41 13.36
CA TRP A 81 -0.43 13.46 14.46
C TRP A 81 -1.64 13.24 15.39
N SER A 82 -2.83 13.74 15.02
CA SER A 82 -4.04 13.52 15.82
C SER A 82 -5.06 12.58 15.17
N ARG A 83 -4.88 12.21 13.89
CA ARG A 83 -5.80 11.28 13.20
C ARG A 83 -5.72 9.90 13.85
N ARG A 84 -6.88 9.33 14.14
CA ARG A 84 -7.04 7.91 14.53
C ARG A 84 -7.48 7.10 13.31
N MET A 85 -7.17 5.81 13.30
CA MET A 85 -7.70 4.90 12.28
C MET A 85 -9.23 4.85 12.34
N ALA A 86 -9.87 4.75 11.18
CA ALA A 86 -11.31 4.72 11.00
C ALA A 86 -11.94 3.42 11.51
N VAL A 87 -11.16 2.34 11.53
CA VAL A 87 -11.58 1.01 12.01
C VAL A 87 -10.77 0.58 13.24
N PRO A 88 -11.40 -0.15 14.19
CA PRO A 88 -10.68 -0.86 15.25
C PRO A 88 -9.68 -1.87 14.69
N LEU A 89 -8.67 -2.20 15.50
CA LEU A 89 -7.64 -3.17 15.11
C LEU A 89 -8.23 -4.57 14.89
N GLU A 90 -9.21 -4.94 15.71
CA GLU A 90 -9.90 -6.22 15.67
C GLU A 90 -10.58 -6.45 14.31
N ASP A 91 -11.21 -5.40 13.78
CA ASP A 91 -11.86 -5.43 12.47
C ASP A 91 -10.83 -5.51 11.34
N LEU A 92 -9.69 -4.84 11.50
CA LEU A 92 -8.60 -4.89 10.51
C LEU A 92 -8.03 -6.30 10.38
N ILE A 93 -7.86 -7.03 11.50
CA ILE A 93 -7.34 -8.41 11.51
C ILE A 93 -8.24 -9.35 10.69
N GLY A 94 -9.55 -9.11 10.68
CA GLY A 94 -10.52 -9.88 9.90
C GLY A 94 -10.63 -9.47 8.43
N SER A 95 -10.05 -8.33 8.05
CA SER A 95 -10.32 -7.70 6.75
C SER A 95 -9.71 -8.46 5.56
N SER A 96 -10.40 -8.42 4.41
CA SER A 96 -9.89 -8.94 3.14
C SER A 96 -8.67 -8.16 2.65
N GLY A 97 -8.60 -6.84 2.92
CA GLY A 97 -7.47 -5.99 2.58
C GLY A 97 -6.17 -6.43 3.27
N LEU A 98 -6.22 -6.72 4.58
CA LEU A 98 -5.08 -7.26 5.32
C LEU A 98 -4.60 -8.59 4.73
N ARG A 99 -5.53 -9.53 4.50
CA ARG A 99 -5.18 -10.85 3.94
C ARG A 99 -4.51 -10.72 2.58
N ALA A 100 -5.08 -9.92 1.69
CA ALA A 100 -4.54 -9.73 0.34
C ALA A 100 -3.13 -9.09 0.34
N ALA A 101 -2.89 -8.13 1.23
CA ALA A 101 -1.59 -7.47 1.34
C ALA A 101 -0.50 -8.35 1.99
N LEU A 102 -0.86 -9.16 2.99
CA LEU A 102 0.09 -9.99 3.72
C LEU A 102 0.39 -11.32 3.05
N GLU A 103 -0.53 -11.88 2.27
CA GLU A 103 -0.33 -13.21 1.66
C GLU A 103 0.96 -13.30 0.81
N PRO A 104 1.28 -12.33 -0.07
CA PRO A 104 2.56 -12.33 -0.80
C PRO A 104 3.78 -12.29 0.13
N LEU A 105 3.70 -11.57 1.25
CA LEU A 105 4.79 -11.41 2.21
C LEU A 105 5.03 -12.67 3.05
N ARG A 106 3.98 -13.44 3.33
CA ARG A 106 4.07 -14.69 4.10
C ARG A 106 4.94 -15.73 3.40
N SER A 107 4.90 -15.79 2.07
CA SER A 107 5.71 -16.73 1.27
C SER A 107 7.22 -16.54 1.44
N ARG A 108 7.66 -15.34 1.83
CA ARG A 108 9.07 -15.01 2.12
C ARG A 108 9.46 -15.21 3.58
N PHE A 109 8.49 -15.20 4.49
CA PHE A 109 8.76 -15.32 5.91
C PHE A 109 9.19 -16.75 6.22
N HIS A 110 10.50 -16.95 6.33
CA HIS A 110 11.06 -18.17 6.87
C HIS A 110 11.13 -18.01 8.38
N PRO A 111 10.37 -18.80 9.18
CA PRO A 111 10.51 -18.74 10.62
C PRO A 111 11.97 -19.05 11.00
N PRO A 112 12.51 -18.41 12.04
CA PRO A 112 13.85 -18.71 12.49
C PRO A 112 13.94 -20.21 12.79
N ARG A 113 14.97 -20.87 12.23
CA ARG A 113 15.22 -22.28 12.55
C ARG A 113 15.39 -22.40 14.07
N SER A 114 14.67 -23.34 14.68
CA SER A 114 14.86 -23.67 16.10
C SER A 114 16.34 -23.94 16.33
N LYS A 115 16.92 -23.30 17.36
CA LYS A 115 18.24 -23.70 17.84
C LYS A 115 18.11 -25.12 18.40
N SER A 116 18.90 -26.04 17.87
CA SER A 116 19.07 -27.39 18.40
C SER A 116 19.99 -27.40 19.60
#